data_AF-A0A8T5E9N1-F1
#
_entry.id   AF-A0A8T5E9N1-F1
#
_cell.length_a   1.000
_cell.length_b   1.000
_cell.length_c   1.000
_cell.angle_alpha   90.00
_cell.angle_beta   90.00
_cell.angle_gamma   90.00
#
_symmetry.space_group_name_H-M   'P 1'
#
loop_
_entity.id
_entity.type
_entity.pdbx_description
1 polymer ?
#
loop_
_entity_poly.entity_id
_entity_poly.type
_entity_poly.pdbx_seq_one_letter_code
_entity_poly.pdbx_strand_id
1 'polypeptide(L)'
;MKKLLIIIVLILVVLFSTGYLSYDYVKEKSYEKLGDALGIDSEVKEVIPETTLEETEEPVVSEEPEPEVEETVGCQTNAECEVGTFCIDGDCGTIANLYKTEGCTEKCNFNSVVIETSDGQTFTLNRGQGDYTAAGALEWALASGPNYCPESDDIVVPVKIKKKNAGKLLSEQYIIVLVGEKSEVVTHPTIKSVQFTFTIKSVKEECG
;
A
#
# COMPACT_ATOMS: atom_id res chain seq x y z
N MET A 1 2.96 27.03 45.66
CA MET A 1 2.47 26.71 44.30
C MET A 1 3.34 25.69 43.56
N LYS A 2 4.68 25.85 43.44
CA LYS A 2 5.56 24.89 42.74
C LYS A 2 5.51 23.44 43.28
N LYS A 3 5.36 23.23 44.59
CA LYS A 3 5.31 21.88 45.20
C LYS A 3 4.03 21.09 44.87
N LEU A 4 2.90 21.78 44.63
CA LEU A 4 1.63 21.15 44.27
C LEU A 4 1.64 20.63 42.83
N LEU A 5 2.32 21.36 41.94
CA LEU A 5 2.42 21.04 40.52
C LEU A 5 3.27 19.78 40.27
N ILE A 6 4.33 19.58 41.07
CA ILE A 6 5.17 18.37 41.02
C ILE A 6 4.39 17.12 41.44
N ILE A 7 3.52 17.23 42.45
CA ILE A 7 2.71 16.09 42.93
C ILE A 7 1.68 15.69 41.87
N ILE A 8 1.04 16.65 41.20
CA ILE A 8 0.07 16.37 40.13
C ILE A 8 0.74 15.66 38.94
N VAL A 9 1.94 16.10 38.55
CA VAL A 9 2.70 15.45 37.46
C VAL A 9 3.06 14.01 37.82
N LEU A 10 3.47 13.75 39.06
CA LEU A 10 3.79 12.38 39.51
C LEU A 10 2.55 11.46 39.53
N ILE A 11 1.39 11.96 39.95
CA ILE A 11 0.14 11.19 39.93
C ILE A 11 -0.27 10.85 38.48
N LEU A 12 -0.13 11.78 37.55
CA LEU A 12 -0.45 11.53 36.13
C LEU A 12 0.49 10.50 35.50
N VAL A 13 1.77 10.51 35.83
CA VAL A 13 2.73 9.50 35.34
C VAL A 13 2.38 8.10 35.84
N VAL A 14 1.98 7.96 37.12
CA VAL A 14 1.58 6.66 37.68
C VAL A 14 0.31 6.14 37.03
N LEU A 15 -0.70 7.00 36.82
CA LEU A 15 -1.95 6.61 36.16
C LEU A 15 -1.75 6.19 34.70
N PHE A 16 -0.83 6.84 33.97
CA PHE A 16 -0.50 6.42 32.61
C PHE A 16 0.25 5.08 32.57
N SER A 17 1.12 4.80 33.54
CA SER A 17 1.89 3.55 33.56
C SER A 17 1.07 2.29 33.89
N THR A 18 0.01 2.41 34.70
CA THR A 18 -0.84 1.25 35.05
C THR A 18 -1.91 0.94 33.99
N GLY A 19 -2.29 1.92 33.16
CA GLY A 19 -3.23 1.69 32.05
C GLY A 19 -2.66 0.83 30.91
N TYR A 20 -1.35 0.89 30.67
CA TYR A 20 -0.71 0.11 29.59
C TYR A 20 -0.74 -1.40 29.85
N LEU A 21 -0.58 -1.85 31.09
CA LEU A 21 -0.54 -3.27 31.45
C LEU A 21 -1.87 -4.01 31.24
N SER A 22 -2.99 -3.30 31.14
CA SER A 22 -4.31 -3.91 30.97
C SER A 22 -4.69 -4.17 29.51
N TYR A 23 -4.04 -3.49 28.55
CA TYR A 23 -4.37 -3.63 27.13
C TYR A 23 -3.75 -4.89 26.51
N ASP A 24 -2.51 -5.22 26.85
CA ASP A 24 -1.83 -6.40 26.30
C ASP A 24 -2.47 -7.73 26.74
N TYR A 25 -3.04 -7.78 27.95
CA TYR A 25 -3.63 -9.02 28.48
C TYR A 25 -4.92 -9.47 27.76
N VAL A 26 -5.66 -8.54 27.16
CA VAL A 26 -6.93 -8.87 26.47
C VAL A 26 -6.68 -9.46 25.07
N LYS A 27 -5.55 -9.12 24.44
CA LYS A 27 -5.23 -9.53 23.07
C LYS A 27 -4.85 -11.02 22.97
N GLU A 28 -4.21 -11.57 23.98
CA GLU A 28 -3.68 -12.94 23.95
C GLU A 28 -4.80 -14.00 23.97
N LYS A 29 -5.89 -13.75 24.69
CA LYS A 29 -7.00 -14.71 24.85
C LYS A 29 -7.86 -14.92 23.59
N SER A 30 -7.73 -14.06 22.58
CA SER A 30 -8.53 -14.12 21.36
C SER A 30 -7.97 -15.08 20.30
N TYR A 31 -6.69 -15.42 20.34
CA TYR A 31 -6.03 -16.24 19.31
C TYR A 31 -6.04 -17.74 19.62
N GLU A 32 -6.13 -18.12 20.89
CA GLU A 32 -6.17 -19.53 21.30
C GLU A 32 -7.48 -20.23 20.88
N LYS A 33 -8.57 -19.48 20.75
CA LYS A 33 -9.89 -20.04 20.43
C LYS A 33 -10.11 -20.34 18.93
N LEU A 34 -9.17 -19.98 18.05
CA LEU A 34 -9.30 -20.18 16.61
C LEU A 34 -8.48 -21.39 16.09
N GLY A 35 -7.58 -21.95 16.90
CA GLY A 35 -6.71 -23.07 16.51
C GLY A 35 -7.37 -24.46 16.53
N ASP A 36 -8.41 -24.65 17.34
CA ASP A 36 -9.02 -25.98 17.55
C ASP A 36 -10.11 -26.36 16.52
N ALA A 37 -10.40 -25.50 15.55
CA ALA A 37 -11.52 -25.70 14.61
C ALA A 37 -11.13 -26.30 13.25
N LEU A 38 -9.83 -26.48 12.95
CA LEU A 38 -9.36 -27.01 11.66
C LEU A 38 -8.71 -28.39 11.83
N GLY A 39 -9.51 -29.36 12.27
CA GLY A 39 -9.16 -30.77 12.18
C GLY A 39 -9.23 -31.26 10.73
N ILE A 40 -8.10 -31.19 10.01
CA ILE A 40 -7.95 -31.82 8.68
C ILE A 40 -6.80 -32.82 8.78
N ASP A 41 -7.19 -34.05 9.13
CA ASP A 41 -6.38 -35.26 9.01
C ASP A 41 -6.97 -36.07 7.85
N SER A 42 -6.23 -36.23 6.75
CA SER A 42 -6.50 -37.27 5.75
C SER A 42 -5.38 -37.37 4.73
N GLU A 43 -4.46 -38.25 5.09
CA GLU A 43 -3.71 -39.18 4.26
C GLU A 43 -4.50 -39.68 3.03
N VAL A 44 -4.05 -39.36 1.81
CA VAL A 44 -4.55 -40.00 0.58
C VAL A 44 -3.39 -40.53 -0.27
N LYS A 45 -3.28 -41.85 -0.14
CA LYS A 45 -2.60 -42.91 -0.88
C LYS A 45 -2.36 -42.67 -2.38
N GLU A 46 -1.10 -42.88 -2.79
CA GLU A 46 -0.65 -43.12 -4.17
C GLU A 46 -1.41 -44.27 -4.85
N VAL A 47 -1.89 -44.03 -6.07
CA VAL A 47 -2.15 -45.09 -7.06
C VAL A 47 -1.77 -44.57 -8.45
N ILE A 48 -0.71 -45.15 -9.01
CA ILE A 48 -0.26 -45.02 -10.40
C ILE A 48 -1.10 -46.00 -11.25
N PRO A 49 -1.54 -45.58 -12.45
CA PRO A 49 -1.47 -46.51 -13.57
C PRO A 49 -0.75 -45.90 -14.78
N GLU A 50 0.26 -46.64 -15.26
CA GLU A 50 0.86 -46.50 -16.58
C GLU A 50 -0.24 -46.51 -17.66
N THR A 51 -0.19 -45.55 -18.57
CA THR A 51 -0.90 -45.66 -19.85
C THR A 51 0.02 -45.20 -20.98
N THR A 52 0.02 -46.05 -21.99
CA THR A 52 0.94 -46.24 -23.09
C THR A 52 0.89 -45.15 -24.16
N LEU A 53 2.05 -45.00 -24.80
CA LEU A 53 2.40 -44.16 -25.95
C LEU A 53 1.39 -44.11 -27.09
N GLU A 54 1.13 -42.90 -27.59
CA GLU A 54 0.84 -42.67 -29.00
C GLU A 54 1.59 -41.40 -29.45
N GLU A 55 2.65 -41.62 -30.22
CA GLU A 55 3.57 -40.62 -30.78
C GLU A 55 2.91 -40.02 -32.02
N THR A 56 2.50 -38.75 -31.92
CA THR A 56 2.04 -37.96 -33.06
C THR A 56 3.10 -36.90 -33.33
N GLU A 57 3.84 -37.06 -34.42
CA GLU A 57 4.79 -36.06 -34.91
C GLU A 57 4.04 -34.82 -35.40
N GLU A 58 4.10 -33.74 -34.62
CA GLU A 58 3.71 -32.40 -35.09
C GLU A 58 4.91 -31.70 -35.76
N PRO A 59 4.68 -30.89 -36.81
CA PRO A 59 5.74 -30.25 -37.56
C PRO A 59 6.43 -29.17 -36.71
N VAL A 60 7.76 -29.27 -36.61
CA VAL A 60 8.64 -28.27 -35.99
C VAL A 60 8.55 -26.97 -36.79
N VAL A 61 7.71 -26.06 -36.34
CA VAL A 61 7.68 -24.67 -36.79
C VAL A 61 8.89 -23.98 -36.15
N SER A 62 9.82 -23.57 -37.00
CA SER A 62 10.97 -22.74 -36.63
C SER A 62 10.48 -21.38 -36.15
N GLU A 63 10.40 -21.19 -34.84
CA GLU A 63 10.21 -19.87 -34.23
C GLU A 63 11.50 -19.05 -34.44
N GLU A 64 11.41 -18.06 -35.30
CA GLU A 64 12.39 -16.98 -35.46
C GLU A 64 12.46 -16.22 -34.12
N PRO A 65 13.64 -16.02 -33.50
CA PRO A 65 13.72 -15.36 -32.21
C PRO A 65 13.26 -13.91 -32.34
N GLU A 66 12.14 -13.61 -31.68
CA GLU A 66 11.59 -12.27 -31.54
C GLU A 66 12.65 -11.35 -30.90
N PRO A 67 12.89 -10.14 -31.43
CA PRO A 67 13.92 -9.25 -30.91
C PRO A 67 13.59 -8.87 -29.46
N GLU A 68 14.52 -9.12 -28.54
CA GLU A 68 14.48 -8.62 -27.16
C GLU A 68 14.26 -7.11 -27.18
N VAL A 69 13.06 -6.69 -26.75
CA VAL A 69 12.74 -5.29 -26.50
C VAL A 69 13.61 -4.86 -25.32
N GLU A 70 14.52 -3.90 -25.54
CA GLU A 70 15.25 -3.26 -24.45
C GLU A 70 14.23 -2.70 -23.45
N GLU A 71 14.08 -3.37 -22.30
CA GLU A 71 13.33 -2.84 -21.17
C GLU A 71 13.97 -1.51 -20.79
N THR A 72 13.24 -0.42 -21.01
CA THR A 72 13.59 0.88 -20.46
C THR A 72 13.75 0.71 -18.95
N VAL A 73 14.97 0.93 -18.45
CA VAL A 73 15.30 0.78 -17.03
C VAL A 73 14.54 1.85 -16.24
N GLY A 74 13.32 1.53 -15.82
CA GLY A 74 12.52 2.33 -14.91
C GLY A 74 13.12 2.34 -13.50
N CYS A 75 12.66 3.25 -12.66
CA CYS A 75 13.01 3.29 -11.25
C CYS A 75 12.22 2.25 -10.45
N GLN A 76 12.77 1.78 -9.34
CA GLN A 76 12.03 0.99 -8.34
C GLN A 76 11.78 1.77 -7.05
N THR A 77 12.59 2.79 -6.79
CA THR A 77 12.53 3.59 -5.57
C THR A 77 12.87 5.05 -5.82
N ASN A 78 12.41 5.95 -4.94
CA ASN A 78 12.78 7.37 -4.97
C ASN A 78 14.29 7.61 -4.87
N ALA A 79 15.07 6.65 -4.38
CA ALA A 79 16.53 6.78 -4.27
C ALA A 79 17.25 6.69 -5.64
N GLU A 80 16.57 6.18 -6.67
CA GLU A 80 17.09 6.07 -8.04
C GLU A 80 16.80 7.32 -8.88
N CYS A 81 15.94 8.21 -8.37
CA CYS A 81 15.54 9.43 -9.05
C CYS A 81 16.36 10.65 -8.61
N GLU A 82 16.43 11.67 -9.47
CA GLU A 82 17.10 12.93 -9.15
C GLU A 82 16.45 13.66 -7.97
N VAL A 83 17.22 14.47 -7.27
CA VAL A 83 16.72 15.25 -6.12
C VAL A 83 15.54 16.13 -6.54
N GLY A 84 14.42 16.01 -5.83
CA GLY A 84 13.17 16.73 -6.12
C GLY A 84 12.22 15.97 -7.05
N THR A 85 12.62 14.80 -7.52
CA THR A 85 11.76 13.85 -8.26
C THR A 85 11.53 12.58 -7.44
N PHE A 86 10.50 11.83 -7.82
CA PHE A 86 10.06 10.62 -7.16
C PHE A 86 9.89 9.52 -8.19
N CYS A 87 10.03 8.27 -7.75
CA CYS A 87 9.65 7.13 -8.55
C CYS A 87 8.13 6.96 -8.49
N ILE A 88 7.46 7.17 -9.62
CA ILE A 88 6.01 7.13 -9.77
C ILE A 88 5.72 6.07 -10.83
N ASP A 89 5.18 4.91 -10.42
CA ASP A 89 4.91 3.76 -11.30
C ASP A 89 6.05 3.35 -12.24
N GLY A 90 7.29 3.44 -11.76
CA GLY A 90 8.47 3.07 -12.54
C GLY A 90 9.14 4.22 -13.28
N ASP A 91 8.56 5.43 -13.27
CA ASP A 91 9.12 6.60 -13.93
C ASP A 91 9.52 7.69 -12.92
N CYS A 92 10.69 8.31 -13.13
CA CYS A 92 11.12 9.44 -12.32
C CYS A 92 10.40 10.73 -12.74
N GLY A 93 9.65 11.34 -11.82
CA GLY A 93 8.87 12.55 -12.11
C GLY A 93 8.48 13.35 -10.87
N THR A 94 7.59 14.32 -11.04
CA THR A 94 7.02 15.09 -9.92
C THR A 94 5.51 14.87 -9.84
N ILE A 95 4.94 14.98 -8.64
CA ILE A 95 3.49 14.89 -8.44
C ILE A 95 2.75 15.99 -9.21
N ALA A 96 3.37 17.14 -9.43
CA ALA A 96 2.78 18.23 -10.20
C ALA A 96 2.59 17.86 -11.69
N ASN A 97 3.47 17.03 -12.25
CA ASN A 97 3.39 16.61 -13.65
C ASN A 97 2.21 15.67 -13.92
N LEU A 98 1.59 15.12 -12.88
CA LEU A 98 0.39 14.27 -12.98
C LEU A 98 -0.87 15.09 -13.30
N TYR A 99 -0.79 16.42 -13.22
CA TYR A 99 -1.95 17.28 -13.35
C TYR A 99 -1.68 18.48 -14.24
N LYS A 100 -2.71 18.93 -14.95
CA LYS A 100 -2.71 20.25 -15.57
C LYS A 100 -2.86 21.34 -14.51
N THR A 101 -1.84 22.18 -14.34
CA THR A 101 -1.85 23.24 -13.30
C THR A 101 -2.02 24.67 -13.84
N GLU A 102 -2.01 24.84 -15.16
CA GLU A 102 -2.09 26.12 -15.85
C GLU A 102 -3.23 26.17 -16.88
N GLY A 103 -3.68 27.38 -17.23
CA GLY A 103 -4.67 27.60 -18.29
C GLY A 103 -6.14 27.41 -17.86
N CYS A 104 -6.43 27.42 -16.56
CA CYS A 104 -7.78 27.40 -16.00
C CYS A 104 -8.01 28.57 -15.04
N THR A 105 -9.25 29.04 -14.97
CA THR A 105 -9.67 30.14 -14.08
C THR A 105 -9.87 29.68 -12.64
N GLU A 106 -10.35 28.45 -12.46
CA GLU A 106 -10.63 27.82 -11.18
C GLU A 106 -9.64 26.67 -10.97
N LYS A 107 -9.15 26.50 -9.75
CA LYS A 107 -8.26 25.39 -9.40
C LYS A 107 -8.86 24.54 -8.29
N CYS A 108 -8.82 23.24 -8.50
CA CYS A 108 -9.33 22.22 -7.60
C CYS A 108 -8.19 21.48 -6.93
N ASN A 109 -8.53 20.78 -5.87
CA ASN A 109 -7.72 19.69 -5.33
C ASN A 109 -8.63 18.64 -4.72
N PHE A 110 -8.20 17.37 -4.74
CA PHE A 110 -8.89 16.34 -3.97
C PHE A 110 -8.65 16.55 -2.48
N ASN A 111 -9.72 16.83 -1.74
CA ASN A 111 -9.65 17.09 -0.30
C ASN A 111 -10.27 15.98 0.53
N SER A 112 -11.03 15.06 -0.08
CA SER A 112 -11.55 13.89 0.59
C SER A 112 -11.57 12.71 -0.37
N VAL A 113 -10.81 11.67 -0.06
CA VAL A 113 -10.71 10.44 -0.84
C VAL A 113 -11.16 9.28 0.03
N VAL A 114 -12.09 8.49 -0.48
CA VAL A 114 -12.55 7.27 0.18
C VAL A 114 -11.75 6.09 -0.35
N ILE A 115 -11.07 5.39 0.54
CA ILE A 115 -10.19 4.26 0.22
C ILE A 115 -10.69 3.03 0.94
N GLU A 116 -10.82 1.93 0.22
CA GLU A 116 -11.09 0.60 0.78
C GLU A 116 -9.83 -0.26 0.64
N THR A 117 -9.35 -0.84 1.74
CA THR A 117 -8.16 -1.69 1.76
C THR A 117 -8.55 -3.17 1.67
N SER A 118 -7.61 -4.03 1.25
CA SER A 118 -7.86 -5.47 1.05
C SER A 118 -8.26 -6.26 2.30
N ASP A 119 -8.03 -5.71 3.48
CA ASP A 119 -8.48 -6.26 4.77
C ASP A 119 -9.89 -5.78 5.16
N GLY A 120 -10.58 -5.05 4.27
CA GLY A 120 -11.97 -4.60 4.43
C GLY A 120 -12.12 -3.31 5.23
N GLN A 121 -11.03 -2.62 5.56
CA GLN A 121 -11.11 -1.30 6.22
C GLN A 121 -11.44 -0.21 5.20
N THR A 122 -12.12 0.84 5.65
CA THR A 122 -12.45 2.01 4.83
C THR A 122 -11.98 3.28 5.52
N PHE A 123 -11.30 4.13 4.75
CA PHE A 123 -10.74 5.38 5.22
C PHE A 123 -11.29 6.54 4.38
N THR A 124 -11.53 7.67 5.03
CA THR A 124 -11.79 8.95 4.36
C THR A 124 -10.62 9.87 4.70
N LEU A 125 -9.77 10.13 3.72
CA LEU A 125 -8.49 10.80 3.92
C LEU A 125 -8.38 12.06 3.08
N ASN A 126 -7.70 13.05 3.63
CA ASN A 126 -7.28 14.26 2.92
C ASN A 126 -5.83 14.06 2.41
N ARG A 127 -5.37 14.94 1.51
CA ARG A 127 -3.97 14.93 1.03
C ARG A 127 -2.96 14.91 2.19
N GLY A 128 -1.91 14.10 2.03
CA GLY A 128 -0.87 13.92 3.04
C GLY A 128 -1.25 13.00 4.19
N GLN A 129 -2.52 12.61 4.31
CA GLN A 129 -2.97 11.63 5.30
C GLN A 129 -2.86 10.20 4.75
N GLY A 130 -2.77 9.25 5.66
CA GLY A 130 -2.48 7.86 5.36
C GLY A 130 -2.62 6.98 6.58
N ASP A 131 -2.30 5.71 6.39
CA ASP A 131 -2.26 4.71 7.46
C ASP A 131 -1.13 3.70 7.23
N TYR A 132 -1.09 2.65 8.02
CA TYR A 132 -0.10 1.59 7.96
C TYR A 132 -0.72 0.21 8.12
N THR A 133 -0.07 -0.80 7.54
CA THR A 133 -0.46 -2.20 7.74
C THR A 133 0.05 -2.71 9.10
N ALA A 134 -0.43 -3.88 9.53
CA ALA A 134 -0.01 -4.51 10.78
C ALA A 134 1.51 -4.44 11.03
N ALA A 135 1.89 -4.09 12.26
CA ALA A 135 3.27 -3.86 12.73
C ALA A 135 4.05 -2.73 12.03
N GLY A 136 3.41 -1.88 11.23
CA GLY A 136 4.04 -0.71 10.61
C GLY A 136 5.04 -1.03 9.48
N ALA A 137 4.93 -2.24 8.90
CA ALA A 137 5.82 -2.70 7.84
C ALA A 137 5.60 -1.97 6.51
N LEU A 138 4.35 -1.59 6.21
CA LEU A 138 4.00 -0.71 5.11
C LEU A 138 3.27 0.51 5.68
N GLU A 139 3.68 1.69 5.26
CA GLU A 139 2.91 2.92 5.43
C GLU A 139 2.48 3.41 4.06
N TRP A 140 1.25 3.87 3.94
CA TRP A 140 0.71 4.41 2.70
C TRP A 140 0.02 5.74 3.01
N ALA A 141 0.18 6.72 2.13
CA ALA A 141 -0.44 8.03 2.31
C ALA A 141 -0.75 8.69 0.97
N LEU A 142 -1.86 9.42 0.91
CA LEU A 142 -2.17 10.27 -0.23
C LEU A 142 -1.06 11.30 -0.41
N ALA A 143 -0.55 11.46 -1.64
CA ALA A 143 0.45 12.47 -1.90
C ALA A 143 -0.12 13.87 -1.69
N SER A 144 0.71 14.78 -1.20
CA SER A 144 0.43 16.21 -1.31
C SER A 144 0.77 16.64 -2.74
N GLY A 145 -0.19 17.28 -3.42
CA GLY A 145 -0.03 17.79 -4.78
C GLY A 145 -0.44 19.26 -4.87
N PRO A 146 -0.13 19.95 -5.99
CA PRO A 146 -0.60 21.30 -6.23
C PRO A 146 -2.13 21.33 -6.41
N ASN A 147 -2.70 22.53 -6.41
CA ASN A 147 -4.03 22.70 -6.97
C ASN A 147 -3.93 22.61 -8.50
N TYR A 148 -4.88 21.92 -9.12
CA TYR A 148 -4.89 21.61 -10.54
C TYR A 148 -6.19 22.08 -11.19
N CYS A 149 -6.21 22.16 -12.51
CA CYS A 149 -7.41 22.45 -13.26
C CYS A 149 -8.40 21.29 -13.13
N PRO A 150 -9.69 21.53 -12.86
CA PRO A 150 -10.67 20.45 -12.85
C PRO A 150 -10.65 19.72 -14.19
N GLU A 151 -10.40 18.42 -14.16
CA GLU A 151 -10.53 17.53 -15.31
C GLU A 151 -11.82 16.71 -15.16
N SER A 152 -12.54 16.47 -16.25
CA SER A 152 -13.93 16.05 -16.18
C SER A 152 -14.13 14.58 -15.82
N ASP A 153 -13.15 13.70 -16.04
CA ASP A 153 -13.44 12.25 -16.03
C ASP A 153 -12.38 11.38 -15.31
N ASP A 154 -11.09 11.74 -15.31
CA ASP A 154 -10.01 10.85 -14.81
C ASP A 154 -9.19 11.49 -13.68
N ILE A 155 -9.76 11.56 -12.47
CA ILE A 155 -9.03 12.05 -11.30
C ILE A 155 -7.98 11.02 -10.89
N VAL A 156 -6.72 11.39 -11.09
CA VAL A 156 -5.55 10.61 -10.72
C VAL A 156 -5.24 10.79 -9.23
N VAL A 157 -5.11 9.69 -8.47
CA VAL A 157 -4.75 9.73 -7.04
C VAL A 157 -3.38 9.08 -6.80
N PRO A 158 -2.31 9.88 -6.62
CA PRO A 158 -0.99 9.38 -6.25
C PRO A 158 -0.95 9.00 -4.76
N VAL A 159 -0.52 7.77 -4.50
CA VAL A 159 -0.35 7.21 -3.16
C VAL A 159 1.12 6.91 -2.92
N LYS A 160 1.70 7.55 -1.92
CA LYS A 160 3.05 7.28 -1.44
C LYS A 160 3.07 6.00 -0.64
N ILE A 161 3.96 5.08 -0.98
CA ILE A 161 4.19 3.82 -0.28
C ILE A 161 5.58 3.87 0.35
N LYS A 162 5.65 3.62 1.66
CA LYS A 162 6.91 3.44 2.40
C LYS A 162 6.97 2.02 2.95
N LYS A 163 8.06 1.31 2.64
CA LYS A 163 8.34 -0.02 3.21
C LYS A 163 9.34 0.14 4.35
N LYS A 164 9.05 -0.42 5.52
CA LYS A 164 9.86 -0.28 6.72
C LYS A 164 10.14 -1.63 7.37
N ASN A 165 11.35 -1.78 7.90
CA ASN A 165 11.72 -2.91 8.74
C ASN A 165 12.27 -2.40 10.07
N ALA A 166 11.63 -2.78 11.18
CA ALA A 166 11.94 -2.31 12.52
C ALA A 166 12.08 -0.77 12.62
N GLY A 167 11.18 -0.04 11.95
CA GLY A 167 11.15 1.43 11.90
C GLY A 167 12.13 2.08 10.92
N LYS A 168 13.07 1.32 10.33
CA LYS A 168 13.99 1.81 9.29
C LYS A 168 13.30 1.79 7.93
N LEU A 169 13.33 2.92 7.21
CA LEU A 169 12.88 3.02 5.83
C LEU A 169 13.76 2.15 4.92
N LEU A 170 13.14 1.23 4.19
CA LEU A 170 13.78 0.38 3.19
C LEU A 170 13.61 0.97 1.79
N SER A 171 12.39 1.37 1.44
CA SER A 171 12.08 1.99 0.17
C SER A 171 10.90 2.95 0.30
N GLU A 172 10.86 3.91 -0.62
CA GLU A 172 9.75 4.83 -0.82
C GLU A 172 9.51 4.95 -2.32
N GLN A 173 8.25 4.88 -2.73
CA GLN A 173 7.80 5.08 -4.10
C GLN A 173 6.39 5.66 -4.09
N TYR A 174 5.90 6.07 -5.25
CA TYR A 174 4.53 6.48 -5.47
C TYR A 174 3.88 5.54 -6.47
N ILE A 175 2.61 5.23 -6.23
CA ILE A 175 1.77 4.51 -7.17
C ILE A 175 0.56 5.35 -7.52
N ILE A 176 0.17 5.35 -8.78
CA ILE A 176 -1.02 6.05 -9.25
C ILE A 176 -2.20 5.09 -9.24
N VAL A 177 -3.34 5.56 -8.73
CA VAL A 177 -4.59 4.79 -8.79
C VAL A 177 -5.72 5.71 -9.26
N LEU A 178 -6.49 5.22 -10.25
CA LEU A 178 -7.69 5.90 -10.73
C LEU A 178 -8.90 5.60 -9.84
N VAL A 179 -9.89 6.49 -9.85
CA VAL A 179 -11.14 6.27 -9.11
C VAL A 179 -11.89 5.06 -9.67
N GLY A 180 -12.26 4.14 -8.79
CA GLY A 180 -12.90 2.87 -9.13
C GLY A 180 -11.92 1.73 -9.35
N GLU A 181 -10.63 2.01 -9.48
CA GLU A 181 -9.61 0.99 -9.74
C GLU A 181 -8.94 0.47 -8.47
N LYS A 182 -8.51 -0.78 -8.55
CA LYS A 182 -7.73 -1.46 -7.51
C LYS A 182 -6.24 -1.24 -7.79
N SER A 183 -5.48 -0.89 -6.76
CA SER A 183 -4.04 -0.76 -6.82
C SER A 183 -3.36 -2.07 -7.22
N GLU A 184 -2.12 -1.96 -7.70
CA GLU A 184 -1.20 -3.09 -7.72
C GLU A 184 -0.98 -3.70 -6.33
N VAL A 185 -0.48 -4.93 -6.30
CA VAL A 185 -0.17 -5.65 -5.05
C VAL A 185 1.13 -5.09 -4.45
N VAL A 186 0.99 -4.35 -3.36
CA VAL A 186 2.11 -3.84 -2.59
C VAL A 186 2.64 -4.94 -1.67
N THR A 187 3.87 -5.37 -1.94
CA THR A 187 4.58 -6.40 -1.17
C THR A 187 5.69 -5.80 -0.29
N HIS A 188 6.17 -6.57 0.70
CA HIS A 188 7.33 -6.19 1.53
C HIS A 188 8.54 -7.09 1.22
N PRO A 189 9.76 -6.52 1.01
CA PRO A 189 10.93 -7.30 0.56
C PRO A 189 11.38 -8.39 1.54
N THR A 190 11.18 -8.19 2.85
CA THR A 190 11.61 -9.15 3.87
C THR A 190 10.47 -9.87 4.58
N ILE A 191 9.21 -9.48 4.36
CA ILE A 191 8.04 -10.03 5.07
C ILE A 191 7.06 -10.56 4.02
N LYS A 192 7.24 -11.82 3.61
CA LYS A 192 6.50 -12.44 2.50
C LYS A 192 4.98 -12.54 2.72
N SER A 193 4.53 -12.52 3.98
CA SER A 193 3.11 -12.53 4.32
C SER A 193 2.42 -11.19 4.06
N VAL A 194 3.17 -10.10 3.86
CA VAL A 194 2.61 -8.79 3.59
C VAL A 194 2.28 -8.69 2.11
N GLN A 195 0.98 -8.68 1.82
CA GLN A 195 0.40 -8.36 0.53
C GLN A 195 -0.75 -7.39 0.78
N PHE A 196 -0.65 -6.18 0.24
CA PHE A 196 -1.59 -5.11 0.49
C PHE A 196 -2.08 -4.54 -0.84
N THR A 197 -3.39 -4.40 -0.98
CA THR A 197 -4.00 -3.66 -2.09
C THR A 197 -5.06 -2.73 -1.53
N PHE A 198 -5.42 -1.71 -2.28
CA PHE A 198 -6.51 -0.82 -1.95
C PHE A 198 -7.25 -0.38 -3.20
N THR A 199 -8.40 0.25 -3.02
CA THR A 199 -9.24 0.76 -4.10
C THR A 199 -9.68 2.17 -3.75
N ILE A 200 -9.51 3.10 -4.69
CA ILE A 200 -10.03 4.46 -4.55
C ILE A 200 -11.51 4.41 -4.91
N LYS A 201 -12.40 4.49 -3.92
CA LYS A 201 -13.86 4.37 -4.16
C LYS A 201 -14.48 5.66 -4.67
N SER A 202 -14.03 6.80 -4.15
CA SER A 202 -14.50 8.10 -4.58
C SER A 202 -13.51 9.18 -4.21
N VAL A 203 -13.54 10.26 -4.99
CA VAL A 203 -12.79 11.49 -4.73
C VAL A 203 -13.77 12.64 -4.71
N LYS A 204 -13.68 13.48 -3.69
CA LYS A 204 -14.35 14.78 -3.63
C LYS A 204 -13.30 15.88 -3.74
N GLU A 205 -13.45 16.66 -4.79
CA GLU A 205 -12.63 17.84 -5.04
C GLU A 205 -13.22 19.06 -4.33
N GLU A 206 -12.33 19.98 -3.97
CA GLU A 206 -12.65 21.31 -3.49
C GLU A 206 -11.93 22.34 -4.36
N CYS A 207 -12.70 23.26 -4.92
CA CYS A 207 -12.25 24.23 -5.90
C CYS A 207 -12.39 25.66 -5.34
N GLY A 208 -11.48 26.54 -5.74
CA GLY A 208 -11.46 27.94 -5.33
C GLY A 208 -10.59 28.83 -6.20
#